data_AF-A0A5J5RME0-F1
#
_entry.id   AF-A0A5J5RME0-F1
#
_cell.length_a   1.000
_cell.length_b   1.000
_cell.length_c   1.000
_cell.angle_alpha   90.00
_cell.angle_beta   90.00
_cell.angle_gamma   90.00
#
_symmetry.space_group_name_H-M   'P 1'
#
loop_
_entity.id
_entity.type
_entity.pdbx_description
1 polymer ?
#
loop_
_entity_poly.entity_id
_entity_poly.type
_entity_poly.pdbx_seq_one_letter_code
_entity_poly.pdbx_strand_id
1 'polypeptide(L)'
;MKQSIEARDRKIAVLSEKLNSHLSLFDSIEKEAFSVKQVVDNVERIVSEKEEVVAGLRREMDQVSAFEKAFVERVNDLENRLKNDGYEFQRKNKIISELEAQLEAAKISDCSRAQIEELQKTISAKGTVIQNLVSEKEALHFEVRSLANILQKIQNAVAHMNEEDRRAVSSKLESQEECQMNTSEEDNRIQDTTKHSAEQSPNKTCRIDAAENRASQQLSQGYNSTSHHLQANDTFNSCVTEFVLIRNHLLMF
;
A
#
# COMPACT_ATOMS: atom_id res chain seq x y z
N MET A 1 126.99 -37.07 31.39
CA MET A 1 126.17 -36.26 32.33
C MET A 1 125.68 -34.95 31.70
N LYS A 2 126.56 -34.08 31.18
CA LYS A 2 126.19 -32.75 30.60
C LYS A 2 125.13 -32.80 29.48
N GLN A 3 125.30 -33.65 28.46
CA GLN A 3 124.35 -33.76 27.33
C GLN A 3 122.94 -34.22 27.74
N SER A 4 122.83 -35.05 28.79
CA SER A 4 121.54 -35.53 29.31
C SER A 4 120.78 -34.42 30.07
N ILE A 5 121.50 -33.55 30.77
CA ILE A 5 120.94 -32.37 31.44
C ILE A 5 120.42 -31.40 30.39
N GLU A 6 121.23 -31.10 29.36
CA GLU A 6 120.82 -30.20 28.29
C GLU A 6 119.58 -30.70 27.51
N ALA A 7 119.50 -32.00 27.23
CA ALA A 7 118.31 -32.59 26.60
C ALA A 7 117.06 -32.49 27.48
N ARG A 8 117.22 -32.57 28.81
CA ARG A 8 116.13 -32.38 29.78
C ARG A 8 115.67 -30.93 29.82
N ASP A 9 116.59 -29.98 29.85
CA ASP A 9 116.28 -28.55 29.90
C ASP A 9 115.55 -28.10 28.62
N ARG A 10 115.93 -28.61 27.45
CA ARG A 10 115.19 -28.40 26.20
C ARG A 10 113.76 -28.94 26.27
N LYS A 11 113.56 -30.14 26.83
CA LYS A 11 112.22 -30.70 27.04
C LYS A 11 111.39 -29.85 28.00
N ILE A 12 112.00 -29.38 29.09
CA ILE A 12 111.34 -28.49 30.05
C ILE A 12 110.92 -27.18 29.37
N ALA A 13 111.80 -26.56 28.59
CA ALA A 13 111.47 -25.34 27.85
C ALA A 13 110.28 -25.53 26.90
N VAL A 14 110.29 -26.61 26.11
CA VAL A 14 109.17 -26.95 25.20
C VAL A 14 107.87 -27.20 25.96
N LEU A 15 107.93 -27.92 27.10
CA LEU A 15 106.76 -28.17 27.93
C LEU A 15 106.20 -26.87 28.54
N SER A 16 107.07 -25.97 29.01
CA SER A 16 106.67 -24.66 29.54
C SER A 16 105.99 -23.79 28.49
N GLU A 17 106.52 -23.76 27.26
CA GLU A 17 105.90 -23.05 26.14
C GLU A 17 104.51 -23.62 25.81
N LYS A 18 104.38 -24.96 25.75
CA LYS A 18 103.10 -25.63 25.53
C LYS A 18 102.09 -25.30 26.63
N LEU A 19 102.52 -25.28 27.90
CA LEU A 19 101.66 -24.93 29.03
C LEU A 19 101.15 -23.49 28.93
N ASN A 20 102.03 -22.55 28.60
CA ASN A 20 101.65 -21.15 28.40
C ASN A 20 100.68 -20.97 27.22
N SER A 21 100.91 -21.67 26.11
CA SER A 21 100.00 -21.66 24.96
C SER A 21 98.60 -22.17 25.33
N HIS A 22 98.52 -23.26 26.11
CA HIS A 22 97.24 -23.78 26.60
C HIS A 22 96.54 -22.82 27.57
N LEU A 23 97.27 -22.12 28.45
CA LEU A 23 96.69 -21.11 29.34
C LEU A 23 96.04 -19.97 28.52
N SER A 24 96.74 -19.45 27.52
CA SER A 24 96.17 -18.42 26.64
C SER A 24 94.96 -18.90 25.83
N LEU A 25 94.94 -20.18 25.42
CA LEU A 25 93.78 -20.78 24.77
C LEU A 25 92.58 -20.85 25.73
N PHE A 26 92.79 -21.23 27.00
CA PHE A 26 91.72 -21.26 27.99
C PHE A 26 91.16 -19.87 28.28
N ASP A 27 92.02 -18.84 28.39
CA ASP A 27 91.55 -17.45 28.53
C ASP A 27 90.71 -17.00 27.34
N SER A 28 91.08 -17.43 26.12
CA SER A 28 90.31 -17.14 24.91
C SER A 28 88.95 -17.84 24.91
N ILE A 29 88.92 -19.12 25.31
CA ILE A 29 87.68 -19.91 25.41
C ILE A 29 86.76 -19.30 26.47
N GLU A 30 87.28 -18.85 27.61
CA GLU A 30 86.48 -18.22 28.66
C GLU A 30 85.80 -16.94 28.17
N LYS A 31 86.53 -16.09 27.45
CA LYS A 31 85.97 -14.86 26.85
C LYS A 31 84.91 -15.16 25.79
N GLU A 32 85.14 -16.18 24.97
CA GLU A 32 84.17 -16.62 23.97
C GLU A 32 82.90 -17.18 24.63
N ALA A 33 83.05 -18.04 25.65
CA ALA A 33 81.92 -18.58 26.41
C ALA A 33 81.09 -17.48 27.07
N PHE A 34 81.73 -16.46 27.63
CA PHE A 34 81.02 -15.29 28.18
C PHE A 34 80.28 -14.50 27.09
N SER A 35 80.90 -14.29 25.94
CA SER A 35 80.27 -13.61 24.80
C SER A 35 79.07 -14.39 24.26
N VAL A 36 79.18 -15.72 24.15
CA VAL A 36 78.08 -16.62 23.77
C VAL A 36 76.95 -16.53 24.79
N LYS A 37 77.25 -16.54 26.09
CA LYS A 37 76.24 -16.40 27.14
C LYS A 37 75.44 -15.11 27.01
N GLN A 38 76.10 -13.97 26.77
CA GLN A 38 75.41 -12.70 26.55
C GLN A 38 74.47 -12.73 25.34
N VAL A 39 74.91 -13.35 24.23
CA VAL A 39 74.07 -13.49 23.03
C VAL A 39 72.86 -14.37 23.33
N VAL A 40 73.05 -15.50 24.02
CA VAL A 40 71.95 -16.40 24.40
C VAL A 40 70.93 -15.70 25.29
N ASP A 41 71.38 -14.98 26.33
CA ASP A 41 70.49 -14.26 27.24
C ASP A 41 69.67 -13.18 26.50
N ASN A 42 70.29 -12.50 25.51
CA ASN A 42 69.58 -11.53 24.68
C ASN A 42 68.57 -12.20 23.74
N VAL A 43 68.92 -13.34 23.13
CA VAL A 43 68.00 -14.11 22.29
C VAL A 43 66.80 -14.59 23.10
N GLU A 44 67.01 -15.13 24.29
CA GLU A 44 65.94 -15.58 25.18
C GLU A 44 64.95 -14.45 25.47
N ARG A 45 65.45 -13.27 25.87
CA ARG A 45 64.61 -12.09 26.09
C ARG A 45 63.80 -11.70 24.84
N ILE A 46 64.44 -11.63 23.67
CA ILE A 46 63.77 -11.27 22.41
C ILE A 46 62.69 -12.28 22.05
N VAL A 47 62.96 -13.58 22.26
CA VAL A 47 61.98 -14.64 21.99
C VAL A 47 60.75 -14.46 22.88
N SER A 48 60.92 -14.24 24.18
CA SER A 48 59.80 -13.99 25.08
C SER A 48 58.98 -12.76 24.69
N GLU A 49 59.63 -11.65 24.32
CA GLU A 49 58.94 -10.45 23.82
C GLU A 49 58.13 -10.73 22.54
N LYS A 50 58.65 -11.58 21.64
CA LYS A 50 57.96 -11.96 20.40
C LYS A 50 56.80 -12.92 20.65
N GLU A 51 56.92 -13.83 21.60
CA GLU A 51 55.82 -14.72 21.99
C GLU A 51 54.60 -13.94 22.48
N GLU A 52 54.81 -12.91 23.30
CA GLU A 52 53.73 -12.02 23.76
C GLU A 52 53.06 -11.27 22.60
N VAL A 53 53.84 -10.77 21.64
CA VAL A 53 53.29 -10.12 20.43
C VAL A 53 52.46 -11.11 19.61
N VAL A 54 52.94 -12.33 19.42
CA VAL A 54 52.22 -13.38 18.67
C VAL A 54 50.92 -13.76 19.38
N ALA A 55 50.93 -13.87 20.72
CA ALA A 55 49.73 -14.13 21.50
C ALA A 55 48.71 -12.99 21.37
N GLY A 56 49.17 -11.73 21.38
CA GLY A 56 48.34 -10.55 21.13
C GLY A 56 47.68 -10.57 19.75
N LEU A 57 48.48 -10.79 18.70
CA LEU A 57 47.97 -10.88 17.32
C LEU A 57 46.95 -12.01 17.14
N ARG A 58 47.16 -13.15 17.82
CA ARG A 58 46.19 -14.25 17.78
C ARG A 58 44.84 -13.86 18.37
N ARG A 59 44.84 -13.12 19.48
CA ARG A 59 43.60 -12.61 20.10
C ARG A 59 42.88 -11.62 19.18
N GLU A 60 43.60 -10.70 18.54
CA GLU A 60 43.03 -9.76 17.57
C GLU A 60 42.42 -10.50 16.36
N MET A 61 43.12 -11.52 15.85
CA MET A 61 42.60 -12.36 14.76
C MET A 61 41.30 -13.08 15.15
N ASP A 62 41.22 -13.60 16.38
CA ASP A 62 40.01 -14.25 16.89
C ASP A 62 38.84 -13.24 16.99
N GLN A 63 39.10 -11.99 17.40
CA GLN A 63 38.10 -10.92 17.43
C GLN A 63 37.61 -10.54 16.02
N VAL A 64 38.54 -10.35 15.06
CA VAL A 64 38.21 -10.08 13.66
C VAL A 64 37.37 -11.21 13.07
N SER A 65 37.72 -12.46 13.35
CA SER A 65 36.98 -13.65 12.90
C SER A 65 35.56 -13.68 13.45
N ALA A 66 35.39 -13.35 14.75
CA ALA A 66 34.07 -13.27 15.37
C ALA A 66 33.23 -12.12 14.76
N PHE A 67 33.85 -10.97 14.53
CA PHE A 67 33.21 -9.83 13.88
C PHE A 67 32.77 -10.16 12.45
N GLU A 68 33.64 -10.77 11.65
CA GLU A 68 33.34 -11.18 10.27
C GLU A 68 32.12 -12.10 10.24
N LYS A 69 32.09 -13.09 11.13
CA LYS A 69 30.94 -14.00 11.24
C LYS A 69 29.64 -13.26 11.54
N ALA A 70 29.64 -12.37 12.53
CA ALA A 70 28.46 -11.58 12.90
C ALA A 70 28.04 -10.63 11.76
N PHE A 71 29.01 -10.07 11.03
CA PHE A 71 28.76 -9.20 9.88
C PHE A 71 28.08 -9.98 8.74
N VAL A 72 28.57 -11.17 8.40
CA VAL A 72 27.96 -12.02 7.37
C VAL A 72 26.54 -12.44 7.76
N GLU A 73 26.31 -12.81 9.02
CA GLU A 73 24.97 -13.13 9.52
C GLU A 73 24.01 -11.93 9.39
N ARG A 74 24.48 -10.71 9.69
CA ARG A 74 23.70 -9.47 9.55
C ARG A 74 23.35 -9.18 8.09
N VAL A 75 24.29 -9.37 7.16
CA VAL A 75 24.05 -9.20 5.72
C VAL A 75 22.97 -10.18 5.25
N ASN A 76 23.09 -11.45 5.61
CA ASN A 76 22.11 -12.48 5.24
C ASN A 76 20.70 -12.17 5.79
N ASP A 77 20.58 -11.69 7.03
CA ASP A 77 19.29 -11.25 7.58
C ASP A 77 18.67 -10.11 6.76
N LEU A 78 19.47 -9.09 6.44
CA LEU A 78 19.02 -7.93 5.67
C LEU A 78 18.62 -8.32 4.23
N GLU A 79 19.38 -9.19 3.58
CA GLU A 79 19.06 -9.71 2.25
C GLU A 79 17.72 -10.47 2.26
N ASN A 80 17.48 -11.30 3.27
CA ASN A 80 16.21 -12.03 3.39
C ASN A 80 15.02 -11.09 3.63
N ARG A 81 15.18 -10.08 4.48
CA ARG A 81 14.16 -9.05 4.72
C ARG A 81 13.85 -8.27 3.45
N LEU A 82 14.87 -7.83 2.73
CA LEU A 82 14.71 -7.10 1.47
C LEU A 82 13.99 -7.94 0.41
N LYS A 83 14.32 -9.23 0.32
CA LYS A 83 13.65 -10.16 -0.60
C LYS A 83 12.18 -10.33 -0.25
N ASN A 84 11.84 -10.47 1.03
CA ASN A 84 10.45 -10.55 1.49
C ASN A 84 9.66 -9.27 1.16
N ASP A 85 10.25 -8.11 1.43
CA ASP A 85 9.62 -6.82 1.13
C ASP A 85 9.40 -6.65 -0.38
N GLY A 86 10.33 -7.14 -1.21
CA GLY A 86 10.18 -7.20 -2.66
C GLY A 86 8.96 -8.01 -3.10
N TYR A 87 8.72 -9.19 -2.50
CA TYR A 87 7.53 -10.00 -2.79
C TYR A 87 6.23 -9.30 -2.36
N GLU A 88 6.21 -8.69 -1.18
CA GLU A 88 5.04 -7.95 -0.69
C GLU A 88 4.74 -6.72 -1.57
N PHE A 89 5.76 -6.00 -2.04
CA PHE A 89 5.58 -4.89 -2.97
C PHE A 89 4.98 -5.35 -4.30
N GLN A 90 5.49 -6.46 -4.87
CA GLN A 90 4.92 -7.04 -6.10
C GLN A 90 3.45 -7.44 -5.92
N ARG A 91 3.11 -8.06 -4.78
CA ARG A 91 1.73 -8.42 -4.44
C ARG A 91 0.84 -7.19 -4.37
N LYS A 92 1.27 -6.14 -3.68
CA LYS A 92 0.52 -4.88 -3.55
C LYS A 92 0.32 -4.21 -4.90
N ASN A 93 1.33 -4.18 -5.77
CA ASN A 93 1.20 -3.63 -7.12
C ASN A 93 0.16 -4.40 -7.94
N LYS A 94 0.14 -5.73 -7.85
CA LYS A 94 -0.89 -6.53 -8.52
C LYS A 94 -2.30 -6.16 -8.05
N ILE A 95 -2.50 -6.01 -6.74
CA ILE A 95 -3.78 -5.59 -6.15
C ILE A 95 -4.14 -4.18 -6.63
N ILE A 96 -3.20 -3.24 -6.66
CA ILE A 96 -3.43 -1.88 -7.15
C ILE A 96 -3.89 -1.90 -8.61
N SER A 97 -3.19 -2.62 -9.49
CA SER A 97 -3.58 -2.73 -10.91
C SER A 97 -4.96 -3.36 -11.09
N GLU A 98 -5.31 -4.35 -10.26
CA GLU A 98 -6.66 -4.95 -10.28
C GLU A 98 -7.73 -3.95 -9.84
N LEU A 99 -7.50 -3.19 -8.77
CA LEU A 99 -8.41 -2.15 -8.29
C LEU A 99 -8.56 -1.00 -9.30
N GLU A 100 -7.48 -0.60 -9.98
CA GLU A 100 -7.52 0.38 -11.06
C GLU A 100 -8.39 -0.11 -12.22
N ALA A 101 -8.24 -1.37 -12.64
CA ALA A 101 -9.06 -1.96 -13.68
C ALA A 101 -10.54 -2.03 -13.28
N GLN A 102 -10.84 -2.40 -12.03
CA GLN A 102 -12.22 -2.39 -11.50
C GLN A 102 -12.81 -0.99 -11.46
N LEU A 103 -12.01 0.01 -11.07
CA LEU A 103 -12.44 1.41 -11.02
C LEU A 103 -12.75 1.95 -12.42
N GLU A 104 -11.91 1.66 -13.42
CA GLU A 104 -12.16 2.06 -14.80
C GLU A 104 -13.39 1.35 -15.39
N ALA A 105 -13.58 0.06 -15.11
CA ALA A 105 -14.80 -0.66 -15.49
C ALA A 105 -16.05 -0.02 -14.87
N ALA A 106 -15.99 0.33 -13.58
CA ALA A 106 -17.09 0.99 -12.88
C ALA A 106 -17.42 2.37 -13.48
N LYS A 107 -16.41 3.19 -13.80
CA LYS A 107 -16.58 4.50 -14.46
C LYS A 107 -17.27 4.38 -15.82
N ILE A 108 -16.94 3.37 -16.62
CA ILE A 108 -17.55 3.16 -17.93
C ILE A 108 -18.98 2.61 -17.78
N SER A 109 -19.24 1.84 -16.72
CA SER A 109 -20.54 1.21 -16.46
C SER A 109 -21.62 2.14 -15.87
N ASP A 110 -21.41 3.47 -15.90
CA ASP A 110 -22.30 4.49 -15.34
C ASP A 110 -23.62 4.65 -16.13
N CYS A 111 -24.22 3.52 -16.49
CA CYS A 111 -25.59 3.33 -16.97
C CYS A 111 -26.60 3.99 -16.03
N SER A 112 -26.29 4.04 -14.73
CA SER A 112 -27.01 4.86 -13.74
C SER A 112 -27.14 6.32 -14.14
N ARG A 113 -26.05 6.94 -14.64
CA ARG A 113 -26.09 8.35 -15.07
C ARG A 113 -27.00 8.54 -16.28
N ALA A 114 -26.86 7.69 -17.30
CA ALA A 114 -27.71 7.75 -18.48
C ALA A 114 -29.20 7.56 -18.13
N GLN A 115 -29.52 6.60 -17.25
CA GLN A 115 -30.89 6.37 -16.76
C GLN A 115 -31.44 7.57 -15.98
N ILE A 116 -30.63 8.21 -15.13
CA ILE A 116 -31.01 9.42 -14.39
C ILE A 116 -31.31 10.58 -15.35
N GLU A 117 -30.46 10.79 -16.37
CA GLU A 117 -30.66 11.85 -17.38
C GLU A 117 -31.94 11.64 -18.20
N GLU A 118 -32.25 10.40 -18.58
CA GLU A 118 -33.49 10.06 -19.28
C GLU A 118 -34.72 10.33 -18.42
N LEU A 119 -34.71 9.87 -17.17
CA LEU A 119 -35.79 10.12 -16.21
C LEU A 119 -36.01 11.63 -15.99
N GLN A 120 -34.94 12.42 -15.88
CA GLN A 120 -35.04 13.87 -15.75
C GLN A 120 -35.73 14.51 -16.96
N LYS A 121 -35.39 14.10 -18.18
CA LYS A 121 -36.06 14.59 -19.41
C LYS A 121 -37.54 14.23 -19.42
N THR A 122 -37.88 12.98 -19.08
CA THR A 122 -39.28 12.54 -19.02
C THR A 122 -40.08 13.29 -17.96
N ILE A 123 -39.51 13.49 -16.77
CA ILE A 123 -40.14 14.26 -15.69
C ILE A 123 -40.36 15.71 -16.13
N SER A 124 -39.38 16.35 -16.77
CA SER A 124 -39.52 17.71 -17.28
C SER A 124 -40.63 17.81 -18.33
N ALA A 125 -40.68 16.89 -19.29
CA ALA A 125 -41.71 16.87 -20.33
C ALA A 125 -43.12 16.69 -19.73
N LYS A 126 -43.27 15.75 -18.77
CA LYS A 126 -44.53 15.55 -18.05
C LYS A 126 -44.91 16.77 -17.21
N GLY A 127 -43.93 17.48 -16.62
CA GLY A 127 -44.14 18.73 -15.91
C GLY A 127 -44.77 19.81 -16.80
N THR A 128 -44.28 19.97 -18.04
CA THR A 128 -44.86 20.89 -19.02
C THR A 128 -46.31 20.52 -19.36
N VAL A 129 -46.59 19.22 -19.58
CA VAL A 129 -47.96 18.75 -19.85
C VAL A 129 -48.89 19.06 -18.68
N ILE A 130 -48.45 18.81 -17.45
CA ILE A 130 -49.23 19.15 -16.24
C ILE A 130 -49.52 20.65 -16.19
N GLN A 131 -48.53 21.50 -16.47
CA GLN A 131 -48.72 22.95 -16.46
C GLN A 131 -49.72 23.43 -17.52
N ASN A 132 -49.69 22.83 -18.72
CA ASN A 132 -50.67 23.10 -19.77
C ASN A 132 -52.08 22.70 -19.34
N LEU A 133 -52.25 21.48 -18.82
CA LEU A 133 -53.54 20.99 -18.32
C LEU A 133 -54.08 21.84 -17.17
N VAL A 134 -53.22 22.33 -16.28
CA VAL A 134 -53.61 23.25 -15.20
C VAL A 134 -54.16 24.56 -15.79
N SER A 135 -53.48 25.11 -16.80
CA SER A 135 -53.90 26.36 -17.47
C SER A 135 -55.24 26.19 -18.19
N GLU A 136 -55.43 25.08 -18.91
CA GLU A 136 -56.70 24.74 -19.57
C GLU A 136 -57.84 24.58 -18.55
N LYS A 137 -57.56 23.89 -17.43
CA LYS A 137 -58.52 23.73 -16.32
C LYS A 137 -58.92 25.08 -15.70
N GLU A 138 -58.00 26.04 -15.59
CA GLU A 138 -58.31 27.39 -15.11
C GLU A 138 -59.18 28.18 -16.09
N ALA A 139 -58.88 28.10 -17.40
CA ALA A 139 -59.68 28.73 -18.45
C ALA A 139 -61.11 28.20 -18.49
N LEU A 140 -61.28 26.87 -18.52
CA LEU A 140 -62.60 26.23 -18.50
C LEU A 140 -63.41 26.61 -17.25
N HIS A 141 -62.76 26.70 -16.09
CA HIS A 141 -63.43 27.10 -14.85
C HIS A 141 -63.93 28.56 -14.92
N PHE A 142 -63.23 29.45 -15.62
CA PHE A 142 -63.71 30.81 -15.89
C PHE A 142 -64.95 30.82 -16.80
N GLU A 143 -64.92 30.04 -17.89
CA GLU A 143 -66.05 29.90 -18.80
C GLU A 143 -67.29 29.35 -18.10
N VAL A 144 -67.15 28.25 -17.35
CA VAL A 144 -68.25 27.65 -16.57
C VAL A 144 -68.83 28.64 -15.56
N ARG A 145 -67.99 29.41 -14.86
CA ARG A 145 -68.45 30.46 -13.95
C ARG A 145 -69.21 31.57 -14.69
N SER A 146 -68.76 31.95 -15.87
CA SER A 146 -69.45 32.93 -16.73
C SER A 146 -70.83 32.41 -17.14
N LEU A 147 -70.92 31.15 -17.61
CA LEU A 147 -72.19 30.50 -17.94
C LEU A 147 -73.12 30.44 -16.73
N ALA A 148 -72.62 30.07 -15.54
CA ALA A 148 -73.41 30.05 -14.31
C ALA A 148 -73.99 31.44 -13.98
N ASN A 149 -73.21 32.50 -14.16
CA ASN A 149 -73.68 33.88 -13.98
C ASN A 149 -74.78 34.26 -15.00
N ILE A 150 -74.63 33.85 -16.26
CA ILE A 150 -75.66 34.08 -17.30
C ILE A 150 -76.93 33.31 -16.95
N LEU A 151 -76.82 32.04 -16.57
CA LEU A 151 -77.95 31.19 -16.19
C LEU A 151 -78.70 31.80 -15.00
N GLN A 152 -77.99 32.29 -13.98
CA GLN A 152 -78.60 32.96 -12.83
C GLN A 152 -79.36 34.24 -13.24
N LYS A 153 -78.82 35.03 -14.19
CA LYS A 153 -79.52 36.21 -14.73
C LYS A 153 -80.80 35.82 -15.48
N ILE A 154 -80.74 34.76 -16.30
CA ILE A 154 -81.93 34.22 -17.00
C ILE A 154 -82.97 33.76 -15.97
N GLN A 155 -82.57 32.97 -14.97
CA GLN A 155 -83.46 32.51 -13.90
C GLN A 155 -84.12 33.67 -13.15
N ASN A 156 -83.34 34.71 -12.79
CA ASN A 156 -83.87 35.90 -12.12
C ASN A 156 -84.87 36.66 -13.01
N ALA A 157 -84.59 36.79 -14.31
CA ALA A 157 -85.50 37.40 -15.26
C ALA A 157 -86.82 36.62 -15.36
N VAL A 158 -86.75 35.29 -15.52
CA VAL A 158 -87.92 34.40 -15.58
C VAL A 158 -88.76 34.48 -14.29
N ALA A 159 -88.13 34.52 -13.12
CA ALA A 159 -88.81 34.61 -11.83
C ALA A 159 -89.60 35.93 -11.65
N HIS A 160 -89.21 37.01 -12.33
CA HIS A 160 -89.83 38.34 -12.23
C HIS A 160 -90.77 38.66 -13.42
N MET A 161 -91.07 37.69 -14.30
CA MET A 161 -92.03 37.85 -15.40
C MET A 161 -93.48 37.80 -14.93
N ASN A 162 -94.38 38.50 -15.63
CA ASN A 162 -95.82 38.43 -15.38
C ASN A 162 -96.42 37.08 -15.85
N GLU A 163 -97.60 36.71 -15.35
CA GLU A 163 -98.21 35.37 -15.54
C GLU A 163 -98.55 35.02 -17.00
N GLU A 164 -98.82 36.04 -17.82
CA GLU A 164 -99.22 35.90 -19.23
C GLU A 164 -97.98 35.64 -20.11
N ASP A 165 -96.92 36.44 -19.92
CA ASP A 165 -95.63 36.26 -20.59
C ASP A 165 -94.93 34.96 -20.14
N ARG A 166 -95.08 34.59 -18.86
CA ARG A 166 -94.54 33.32 -18.35
C ARG A 166 -95.19 32.13 -19.04
N ARG A 167 -96.52 32.14 -19.23
CA ARG A 167 -97.24 31.08 -19.96
C ARG A 167 -96.85 31.01 -21.44
N ALA A 168 -96.65 32.15 -22.10
CA ALA A 168 -96.20 32.19 -23.49
C ALA A 168 -94.79 31.63 -23.68
N VAL A 169 -93.85 31.92 -22.76
CA VAL A 169 -92.48 31.39 -22.83
C VAL A 169 -92.42 29.90 -22.49
N SER A 170 -93.16 29.44 -21.46
CA SER A 170 -93.26 28.00 -21.15
C SER A 170 -93.88 27.19 -22.29
N SER A 171 -94.93 27.70 -22.92
CA SER A 171 -95.56 27.04 -24.09
C SER A 171 -94.64 26.90 -25.29
N LYS A 172 -93.67 27.82 -25.48
CA LYS A 172 -92.66 27.74 -26.55
C LYS A 172 -91.53 26.78 -26.20
N LEU A 173 -91.10 26.74 -24.93
CA LEU A 173 -90.05 25.84 -24.46
C LEU A 173 -90.47 24.37 -24.45
N GLU A 174 -91.73 24.05 -24.13
CA GLU A 174 -92.25 22.67 -24.19
C GLU A 174 -92.40 22.13 -25.61
N SER A 175 -92.40 23.00 -26.62
CA SER A 175 -92.53 22.60 -28.04
C SER A 175 -91.21 22.33 -28.76
N GLN A 176 -90.07 22.47 -28.08
CA GLN A 176 -88.76 22.27 -28.67
C GLN A 176 -88.08 21.04 -28.07
N GLU A 177 -88.00 20.03 -28.93
CA GLU A 177 -87.28 18.75 -28.81
C GLU A 177 -86.06 18.81 -27.89
N GLU A 178 -85.94 17.77 -27.06
CA GLU A 178 -84.81 17.47 -26.18
C GLU A 178 -83.48 17.91 -26.80
N CYS A 179 -82.71 18.73 -26.08
CA CYS A 179 -81.30 18.87 -26.39
C CYS A 179 -80.67 17.49 -26.23
N GLN A 180 -80.42 16.83 -27.36
CA GLN A 180 -79.70 15.58 -27.44
C GLN A 180 -78.30 15.84 -26.88
N MET A 181 -78.10 15.47 -25.61
CA MET A 181 -76.78 15.29 -25.05
C MET A 181 -76.13 14.21 -25.91
N ASN A 182 -75.27 14.62 -26.83
CA ASN A 182 -74.31 13.70 -27.40
C ASN A 182 -73.44 13.25 -26.23
N THR A 183 -73.79 12.14 -25.60
CA THR A 183 -72.78 11.22 -25.12
C THR A 183 -71.96 10.86 -26.35
N SER A 184 -70.91 11.63 -26.62
CA SER A 184 -69.82 11.12 -27.42
C SER A 184 -69.23 9.99 -26.59
N GLU A 185 -69.75 8.79 -26.80
CA GLU A 185 -68.89 7.63 -26.88
C GLU A 185 -67.78 8.00 -27.86
N GLU A 186 -66.63 8.45 -27.35
CA GLU A 186 -65.39 8.21 -28.06
C GLU A 186 -65.12 6.71 -27.94
N ASP A 187 -65.76 6.00 -28.87
CA ASP A 187 -65.10 5.11 -29.81
C ASP A 187 -63.71 4.66 -29.36
N ASN A 188 -63.73 3.63 -28.52
CA ASN A 188 -62.69 2.63 -28.55
C ASN A 188 -62.60 2.09 -29.98
N ARG A 189 -61.73 2.65 -30.84
CA ARG A 189 -61.01 2.01 -31.97
C ARG A 189 -60.88 2.93 -33.20
N ILE A 190 -59.76 3.65 -33.27
CA ILE A 190 -59.04 3.77 -34.54
C ILE A 190 -57.99 2.66 -34.59
N GLN A 191 -58.17 1.74 -35.54
CA GLN A 191 -57.21 0.71 -35.91
C GLN A 191 -55.93 1.32 -36.48
N ASP A 192 -54.81 0.89 -35.91
CA ASP A 192 -53.69 0.25 -36.60
C ASP A 192 -53.52 0.60 -38.09
N THR A 193 -52.75 1.66 -38.36
CA THR A 193 -51.95 1.76 -39.58
C THR A 193 -50.49 1.58 -39.20
N THR A 194 -50.10 0.31 -39.11
CA THR A 194 -48.72 -0.13 -39.24
C THR A 194 -48.08 0.48 -40.51
N LYS A 195 -47.15 1.43 -40.34
CA LYS A 195 -45.96 1.54 -41.20
C LYS A 195 -44.73 1.89 -40.35
N HIS A 196 -43.86 0.89 -40.29
CA HIS A 196 -42.51 0.90 -39.76
C HIS A 196 -41.75 2.23 -39.91
N SER A 197 -41.18 2.70 -38.80
CA SER A 197 -39.77 3.10 -38.81
C SER A 197 -39.11 2.40 -37.64
N ALA A 198 -38.31 1.39 -37.98
CA ALA A 198 -37.48 0.67 -37.05
C ALA A 198 -36.45 1.64 -36.44
N GLU A 199 -36.33 1.63 -35.12
CA GLU A 199 -35.03 1.76 -34.47
C GLU A 199 -35.10 0.99 -33.16
N GLN A 200 -34.08 0.16 -32.98
CA GLN A 200 -34.04 -0.96 -32.06
C GLN A 200 -34.10 -0.49 -30.62
N SER A 201 -35.05 -1.04 -29.85
CA SER A 201 -34.89 -1.17 -28.41
C SER A 201 -34.04 -2.41 -28.15
N PRO A 202 -32.81 -2.30 -27.60
CA PRO A 202 -32.25 -3.39 -26.85
C PRO A 202 -32.80 -3.27 -25.43
N ASN A 203 -33.99 -3.82 -25.21
CA ASN A 203 -34.31 -4.39 -23.90
C ASN A 203 -33.37 -5.59 -23.72
N LYS A 204 -32.13 -5.30 -23.31
CA LYS A 204 -31.29 -6.30 -22.68
C LYS A 204 -31.71 -6.32 -21.22
N THR A 205 -32.75 -7.11 -20.95
CA THR A 205 -32.96 -7.67 -19.62
C THR A 205 -31.61 -8.17 -19.14
N CYS A 206 -31.11 -7.64 -18.03
CA CYS A 206 -30.00 -8.25 -17.31
C CYS A 206 -30.53 -9.61 -16.85
N ARG A 207 -30.29 -10.62 -17.70
CA ARG A 207 -30.66 -12.00 -17.47
C ARG A 207 -29.76 -12.47 -16.33
N ILE A 208 -30.35 -12.55 -15.14
CA ILE A 208 -29.80 -13.32 -14.03
C ILE A 208 -29.97 -14.77 -14.46
N ASP A 209 -28.94 -15.35 -15.07
CA ASP A 209 -28.88 -16.79 -15.20
C ASP A 209 -28.41 -17.35 -13.86
N ALA A 210 -29.36 -17.92 -13.13
CA ALA A 210 -29.11 -18.78 -11.98
C ALA A 210 -28.82 -20.20 -12.48
N ALA A 211 -27.57 -20.62 -12.36
CA ALA A 211 -27.10 -22.01 -12.34
C ALA A 211 -25.61 -21.95 -11.92
N GLU A 212 -25.08 -22.66 -10.94
CA GLU A 212 -25.58 -23.71 -10.07
C GLU A 212 -24.73 -23.65 -8.80
N ASN A 213 -25.40 -23.50 -7.66
CA ASN A 213 -24.79 -23.68 -6.37
C ASN A 213 -24.90 -25.16 -6.03
N ARG A 214 -23.88 -25.97 -6.38
CA ARG A 214 -23.66 -27.32 -5.82
C ARG A 214 -22.18 -27.70 -5.79
N ALA A 215 -21.53 -27.25 -4.72
CA ALA A 215 -20.63 -28.05 -3.86
C ALA A 215 -20.35 -27.17 -2.62
N SER A 216 -21.24 -27.16 -1.64
CA SER A 216 -21.11 -27.95 -0.40
C SER A 216 -19.73 -27.91 0.25
N GLN A 217 -19.69 -27.16 1.36
CA GLN A 217 -19.29 -27.60 2.70
C GLN A 217 -17.81 -27.78 3.06
N GLN A 218 -17.55 -27.39 4.33
CA GLN A 218 -16.44 -27.70 5.23
C GLN A 218 -15.16 -26.84 5.03
N LEU A 219 -14.57 -26.13 6.01
CA LEU A 219 -14.58 -26.14 7.49
C LEU A 219 -14.17 -24.71 7.94
N SER A 220 -14.88 -24.05 8.86
CA SER A 220 -14.68 -24.13 10.31
C SER A 220 -13.32 -23.62 10.84
N GLN A 221 -13.43 -22.56 11.65
CA GLN A 221 -12.69 -22.28 12.90
C GLN A 221 -11.32 -21.58 12.91
N GLY A 222 -11.30 -20.49 13.71
CA GLY A 222 -10.13 -19.92 14.38
C GLY A 222 -9.52 -18.74 13.62
N TYR A 223 -9.25 -17.56 14.18
CA TYR A 223 -9.06 -17.19 15.57
C TYR A 223 -9.33 -15.70 15.78
N ASN A 224 -9.69 -15.40 17.02
CA ASN A 224 -9.94 -14.07 17.54
C ASN A 224 -8.72 -13.14 17.44
N SER A 225 -9.05 -11.87 17.29
CA SER A 225 -8.26 -10.69 17.62
C SER A 225 -7.45 -10.88 18.91
N THR A 226 -6.16 -10.56 18.86
CA THR A 226 -5.43 -10.06 20.04
C THR A 226 -4.69 -8.81 19.61
N SER A 227 -5.30 -7.67 19.93
CA SER A 227 -4.64 -6.37 20.02
C SER A 227 -3.58 -6.47 21.12
N HIS A 228 -2.31 -6.25 20.77
CA HIS A 228 -1.29 -5.81 21.72
C HIS A 228 -0.61 -4.55 21.18
N HIS A 229 -1.13 -3.43 21.67
CA HIS A 229 -0.37 -2.22 21.92
C HIS A 229 0.83 -2.54 22.82
N LEU A 230 2.07 -2.29 22.35
CA LEU A 230 3.27 -1.99 23.14
C LEU A 230 4.30 -1.39 22.15
N GLN A 231 4.44 -0.07 22.14
CA GLN A 231 5.40 0.71 22.93
C GLN A 231 6.67 0.97 22.11
N ALA A 232 6.77 2.22 21.63
CA ALA A 232 7.99 2.79 21.08
C ALA A 232 9.10 2.69 22.14
N ASN A 233 10.21 2.07 21.78
CA ASN A 233 11.47 2.24 22.49
C ASN A 233 12.41 3.02 21.58
N ASP A 234 12.45 4.33 21.84
CA ASP A 234 13.58 5.16 21.52
C ASP A 234 14.79 4.64 22.29
N THR A 235 15.75 4.05 21.58
CA THR A 235 17.12 3.91 22.08
C THR A 235 18.09 4.07 20.91
N PHE A 236 18.00 5.23 20.24
CA PHE A 236 19.13 5.79 19.52
C PHE A 236 19.92 6.66 20.50
N ASN A 237 20.88 6.06 21.20
CA ASN A 237 22.05 6.80 21.68
C ASN A 237 23.16 5.83 22.11
N SER A 238 24.39 6.24 21.84
CA SER A 238 25.65 5.61 22.25
C SER A 238 26.28 4.58 21.30
N CYS A 239 26.79 5.05 20.16
CA CYS A 239 28.06 4.51 19.62
C CYS A 239 28.78 5.49 18.66
N VAL A 240 28.74 6.79 18.95
CA VAL A 240 29.43 7.82 18.13
C VAL A 240 30.56 8.52 18.89
N THR A 241 30.71 8.28 20.20
CA THR A 241 31.71 8.98 21.02
C THR A 241 33.11 8.37 21.04
N GLU A 242 33.33 7.18 20.46
CA GLU A 242 34.64 6.51 20.56
C GLU A 242 35.59 6.76 19.37
N PHE A 243 35.09 7.34 18.27
CA PHE A 243 35.94 7.70 17.13
C PHE A 243 36.71 9.03 17.31
N VAL A 244 36.39 9.83 18.34
CA VAL A 244 37.08 11.11 18.59
C VAL A 244 38.31 10.94 19.49
N LEU A 245 38.42 9.84 20.24
CA LEU A 245 39.56 9.62 21.14
C LEU A 245 40.78 8.99 20.43
N ILE A 246 40.57 8.21 19.36
CA ILE A 246 41.69 7.59 18.62
C ILE A 246 42.42 8.63 17.74
N ARG A 247 41.76 9.71 17.33
CA ARG A 247 42.37 10.74 16.48
C ARG A 247 43.28 11.72 17.23
N ASN A 248 43.18 11.82 18.57
CA ASN A 248 44.04 12.69 19.37
C ASN A 248 45.35 12.02 19.83
N HIS A 249 45.49 10.70 19.70
CA HIS A 249 46.71 10.01 20.11
C HIS A 249 47.77 9.85 19.01
N LEU A 250 47.43 10.17 17.76
CA LEU A 250 48.34 10.09 16.60
C LEU A 250 49.01 11.42 16.22
N LEU A 251 48.81 12.49 17.02
CA LEU A 251 49.42 13.81 16.82
C LEU A 251 50.50 14.15 17.87
N MET A 252 50.92 13.16 18.67
CA MET A 252 51.91 13.33 19.73
C MET A 252 53.07 12.32 19.68
N PHE A 253 53.44 11.88 18.47
CA PHE A 253 54.74 11.26 18.18
C PHE A 253 55.25 11.73 16.82
#